data_AF-A0A6B3HDL4-F1
#
_entry.id   AF-A0A6B3HDL4-F1
#
_cell.length_a   1.000
_cell.length_b   1.000
_cell.length_c   1.000
_cell.angle_alpha   90.00
_cell.angle_beta   90.00
_cell.angle_gamma   90.00
#
_symmetry.space_group_name_H-M   'P 1'
#
loop_
_entity.id
_entity.type
_entity.pdbx_description
1 polymer ?
#
loop_
_entity_poly.entity_id
_entity_poly.type
_entity_poly.pdbx_seq_one_letter_code
_entity_poly.pdbx_strand_id
1 'polypeptide(L)'
;RLGTNSLLDINVFGKRSGIAAAEYAAKSDFVELPENPAQLVQDQVERLRNSTGTERVAELRTELQECMDANVMVFRTEQTIKTAVAKIAELRERYLNVSIQDKGKRFNTDLLEAIELG
;
A
#
# COMPACT_ATOMS: atom_id res chain seq x y z
N ARG A 1 21.41 -0.55 -3.93
CA ARG A 1 21.41 -2.00 -4.24
C ARG A 1 22.50 -2.27 -5.27
N LEU A 2 23.34 -3.29 -5.09
CA LEU A 2 24.29 -3.70 -6.14
C LEU A 2 23.53 -4.34 -7.31
N GLY A 3 24.03 -4.11 -8.54
CA GLY A 3 23.51 -4.77 -9.74
C GLY A 3 23.45 -6.29 -9.57
N THR A 4 22.52 -6.96 -10.25
CA THR A 4 22.27 -8.42 -10.26
C THR A 4 21.92 -9.10 -8.92
N ASN A 5 22.04 -8.42 -7.78
CA ASN A 5 21.78 -9.06 -6.48
C ASN A 5 20.29 -9.25 -6.13
N SER A 6 19.33 -8.57 -6.76
CA SER A 6 17.91 -8.73 -6.39
C SER A 6 17.41 -10.17 -6.54
N LEU A 7 17.73 -10.85 -7.64
CA LEU A 7 17.28 -12.22 -7.85
C LEU A 7 17.95 -13.18 -6.87
N LEU A 8 19.22 -12.92 -6.55
CA LEU A 8 19.95 -13.66 -5.53
C LEU A 8 19.30 -13.44 -4.15
N ASP A 9 19.01 -12.19 -3.80
CA ASP A 9 18.40 -11.82 -2.53
C ASP A 9 17.06 -12.54 -2.32
N ILE A 10 16.15 -12.49 -3.31
CA ILE A 10 14.83 -13.12 -3.18
C ILE A 10 14.96 -14.65 -3.01
N ASN A 11 15.87 -15.31 -3.73
CA ASN A 11 16.08 -16.76 -3.59
C ASN A 11 16.72 -17.14 -2.25
N VAL A 12 17.78 -16.43 -1.86
CA VAL A 12 18.54 -16.73 -0.63
C VAL A 12 17.69 -16.42 0.59
N PHE A 13 17.13 -15.22 0.69
CA PHE A 13 16.31 -14.85 1.84
C PHE A 13 14.97 -15.57 1.83
N GLY A 14 14.36 -15.82 0.67
CA GLY A 14 13.16 -16.65 0.57
C GLY A 14 13.39 -18.05 1.15
N LYS A 15 14.49 -18.72 0.75
CA LYS A 15 14.85 -20.04 1.31
C LYS A 15 15.13 -19.99 2.80
N ARG A 16 15.94 -19.02 3.26
CA ARG A 16 16.32 -18.92 4.69
C ARG A 16 15.12 -18.61 5.57
N SER A 17 14.29 -17.64 5.18
CA SER A 17 13.06 -17.30 5.90
C SER A 17 12.07 -18.46 5.89
N GLY A 18 11.95 -19.20 4.78
CA GLY A 18 11.11 -20.39 4.70
C GLY A 18 11.52 -21.50 5.66
N ILE A 19 12.82 -21.82 5.74
CA ILE A 19 13.34 -22.82 6.70
C ILE A 19 13.06 -22.38 8.14
N ALA A 20 13.40 -21.13 8.48
CA ALA A 20 13.18 -20.60 9.82
C ALA A 20 11.69 -20.57 10.21
N ALA A 21 10.80 -20.17 9.28
CA ALA A 21 9.36 -20.17 9.50
C ALA A 21 8.81 -21.58 9.73
N ALA A 22 9.27 -22.58 8.97
CA ALA A 22 8.86 -23.97 9.15
C ALA A 22 9.34 -24.55 10.50
N GLU A 23 10.59 -24.29 10.88
CA GLU A 23 11.14 -24.70 12.18
C GLU A 23 10.40 -24.05 13.36
N TYR A 24 10.04 -22.77 13.22
CA TYR A 24 9.26 -22.05 14.21
C TYR A 24 7.84 -22.62 14.32
N ALA A 25 7.14 -22.80 13.19
CA ALA A 25 5.78 -23.33 13.15
C ALA A 25 5.69 -24.76 13.71
N ALA A 26 6.73 -25.59 13.54
CA ALA A 26 6.75 -26.95 14.09
C ALA A 26 6.91 -27.01 15.62
N LYS A 27 7.37 -25.91 16.25
CA LYS A 27 7.68 -25.85 17.69
C LYS A 27 6.74 -24.91 18.47
N SER A 28 5.91 -24.16 17.77
CA SER A 28 5.07 -23.12 18.36
C SER A 28 3.62 -23.55 18.33
N ASP A 29 2.91 -23.31 19.42
CA ASP A 29 1.47 -23.49 19.46
C ASP A 29 0.75 -22.37 18.70
N PHE A 30 -0.48 -22.64 18.29
CA PHE A 30 -1.35 -21.62 17.73
C PHE A 30 -1.67 -20.56 18.79
N VAL A 31 -1.59 -19.30 18.38
CA VAL A 31 -2.05 -18.17 19.19
C VAL A 31 -3.55 -17.99 19.01
N GLU A 32 -4.26 -17.67 20.09
CA GLU A 32 -5.67 -17.32 19.99
C GLU A 32 -5.85 -16.08 19.12
N LEU A 33 -6.81 -16.16 18.20
CA LEU A 33 -7.22 -15.02 17.41
C LEU A 33 -8.21 -14.17 18.21
N PRO A 34 -8.21 -12.84 18.03
CA PRO A 34 -9.30 -12.02 18.51
C PRO A 34 -10.61 -12.47 17.84
N GLU A 35 -11.75 -12.17 18.45
CA GLU A 35 -13.08 -12.62 18.00
C GLU A 35 -13.35 -12.29 16.51
N ASN A 36 -12.94 -11.11 16.04
CA ASN A 36 -13.12 -10.66 14.66
C ASN A 36 -11.81 -10.14 14.04
N PRO A 37 -10.86 -11.04 13.66
CA PRO A 37 -9.53 -10.63 13.23
C PRO A 37 -9.52 -9.92 11.87
N ALA A 38 -10.57 -10.11 11.07
CA ALA A 38 -10.69 -9.54 9.73
C ALA A 38 -11.49 -8.23 9.68
N GLN A 39 -12.14 -7.81 10.78
CA GLN A 39 -13.12 -6.71 10.78
C GLN A 39 -12.55 -5.43 10.19
N LEU A 40 -11.34 -5.04 10.62
CA LEU A 40 -10.67 -3.82 10.14
C LEU A 40 -10.53 -3.81 8.61
N VAL A 41 -10.11 -4.93 8.02
CA VAL A 41 -9.91 -5.02 6.57
C VAL A 41 -11.25 -5.08 5.85
N GLN A 42 -12.24 -5.77 6.41
CA GLN A 42 -13.60 -5.79 5.86
C GLN A 42 -14.20 -4.38 5.82
N ASP A 43 -14.08 -3.62 6.90
CA ASP A 43 -14.56 -2.23 7.00
C ASP A 43 -13.85 -1.33 5.98
N GLN A 44 -12.54 -1.48 5.80
CA GLN A 44 -11.79 -0.72 4.80
C GLN A 44 -12.27 -1.02 3.37
N VAL A 45 -12.44 -2.30 3.03
CA VAL A 45 -12.92 -2.75 1.73
C VAL A 45 -14.35 -2.25 1.47
N GLU A 46 -15.24 -2.35 2.46
CA GLU A 46 -16.62 -1.89 2.32
C GLU A 46 -16.72 -0.37 2.24
N ARG A 47 -15.93 0.36 3.04
CA ARG A 47 -15.85 1.83 3.00
C ARG A 47 -15.46 2.31 1.60
N LEU A 48 -14.38 1.77 1.04
CA LEU A 48 -13.91 2.14 -0.30
C LEU A 48 -14.88 1.70 -1.39
N ARG A 49 -15.42 0.48 -1.29
CA ARG A 49 -16.39 0.00 -2.29
C ARG A 49 -17.63 0.89 -2.31
N ASN A 50 -18.14 1.29 -1.16
CA ASN A 50 -19.34 2.11 -1.05
C ASN A 50 -19.06 3.61 -1.06
N SER A 51 -17.82 4.06 -1.29
CA SER A 51 -17.50 5.49 -1.21
C SER A 51 -18.17 6.28 -2.34
N THR A 52 -18.61 7.50 -2.00
CA THR A 52 -19.33 8.43 -2.88
C THR A 52 -18.68 9.82 -2.89
N GLY A 53 -17.38 9.88 -2.59
CA GLY A 53 -16.62 11.12 -2.61
C GLY A 53 -16.39 11.65 -4.03
N THR A 54 -15.66 12.76 -4.13
CA THR A 54 -15.48 13.49 -5.38
C THR A 54 -14.11 13.28 -6.02
N GLU A 55 -13.16 12.70 -5.30
CA GLU A 55 -11.78 12.49 -5.76
C GLU A 55 -11.67 11.18 -6.56
N ARG A 56 -10.79 11.17 -7.57
CA ARG A 56 -10.48 9.97 -8.35
C ARG A 56 -9.14 9.39 -7.94
N VAL A 57 -9.09 8.07 -7.74
CA VAL A 57 -7.86 7.33 -7.38
C VAL A 57 -6.74 7.61 -8.39
N ALA A 58 -7.04 7.58 -9.69
CA ALA A 58 -6.05 7.82 -10.74
C ALA A 58 -5.42 9.22 -10.65
N GLU A 59 -6.21 10.27 -10.35
CA GLU A 59 -5.73 11.64 -10.26
C GLU A 59 -4.77 11.82 -9.08
N LEU A 60 -5.15 11.33 -7.89
CA LEU A 60 -4.29 11.35 -6.71
C LEU A 60 -3.00 10.56 -6.94
N ARG A 61 -3.08 9.41 -7.63
CA ARG A 61 -1.91 8.59 -7.97
C ARG A 61 -0.95 9.36 -8.88
N THR A 62 -1.47 10.02 -9.92
CA THR A 62 -0.67 10.85 -10.83
C THR A 62 -0.02 12.00 -10.08
N GLU A 63 -0.76 12.75 -9.25
CA GLU A 63 -0.21 13.85 -8.45
C GLU A 63 0.89 13.38 -7.50
N LEU A 64 0.72 12.20 -6.87
CA LEU A 64 1.74 11.61 -6.01
C LEU A 64 3.02 11.29 -6.80
N GLN A 65 2.87 10.64 -7.95
CA GLN A 65 4.00 10.26 -8.81
C GLN A 65 4.76 11.49 -9.29
N GLU A 66 4.07 12.49 -9.82
CA GLU A 66 4.67 13.74 -10.29
C GLU A 66 5.38 14.49 -9.17
N CYS A 67 4.78 14.55 -7.97
CA CYS A 67 5.41 15.18 -6.82
C CYS A 67 6.69 14.47 -6.39
N MET A 68 6.68 13.13 -6.34
CA MET A 68 7.83 12.33 -5.96
C MET A 68 8.97 12.46 -6.98
N ASP A 69 8.65 12.43 -8.28
CA ASP A 69 9.62 12.60 -9.36
C ASP A 69 10.27 13.98 -9.32
N ALA A 70 9.48 15.04 -9.10
CA ALA A 70 9.99 16.42 -9.08
C ALA A 70 10.85 16.72 -7.85
N ASN A 71 10.57 16.11 -6.69
CA ASN A 71 11.12 16.55 -5.40
C ASN A 71 12.03 15.53 -4.70
N VAL A 72 11.96 14.25 -5.08
CA VAL A 72 12.61 13.12 -4.38
C VAL A 72 13.46 12.27 -5.33
N MET A 73 13.94 12.86 -6.43
CA MET A 73 14.88 12.21 -7.35
C MET A 73 16.31 12.08 -6.76
N VAL A 74 17.34 11.91 -7.59
CA VAL A 74 18.73 11.73 -7.16
C VAL A 74 19.25 12.91 -6.34
N PHE A 75 18.96 14.15 -6.76
CA PHE A 75 19.32 15.35 -6.02
C PHE A 75 18.14 15.81 -5.19
N ARG A 76 18.40 16.10 -3.91
CA ARG A 76 17.39 16.46 -2.93
C ARG A 76 17.92 17.60 -2.07
N THR A 77 17.03 18.52 -1.71
CA THR A 77 17.30 19.54 -0.71
C THR A 77 16.28 19.44 0.41
N GLU A 78 16.56 20.07 1.54
CA GLU A 78 15.58 20.19 2.61
C GLU A 78 14.25 20.77 2.10
N GLN A 79 14.32 21.77 1.23
CA GLN A 79 13.13 22.40 0.66
C GLN A 79 12.33 21.43 -0.21
N THR A 80 12.96 20.67 -1.11
CA THR A 80 12.23 19.74 -1.99
C THR A 80 11.58 18.62 -1.16
N ILE A 81 12.29 18.09 -0.16
CA ILE A 81 11.73 17.05 0.72
C ILE A 81 10.54 17.60 1.52
N LYS A 82 10.64 18.82 2.07
CA LYS A 82 9.52 19.46 2.79
C LYS A 82 8.30 19.64 1.89
N THR A 83 8.49 20.06 0.63
CA THR A 83 7.41 20.14 -0.36
C THR A 83 6.75 18.78 -0.59
N ALA A 84 7.54 17.72 -0.78
CA ALA A 84 7.01 16.37 -1.01
C ALA A 84 6.22 15.85 0.20
N VAL A 85 6.74 16.04 1.41
CA VAL A 85 6.05 15.63 2.65
C VAL A 85 4.71 16.37 2.81
N ALA A 86 4.69 17.69 2.57
CA ALA A 86 3.47 18.47 2.63
C ALA A 86 2.43 18.00 1.60
N LYS A 87 2.85 17.72 0.36
CA LYS A 87 1.96 17.20 -0.67
C LYS A 87 1.43 15.80 -0.34
N ILE A 88 2.26 14.90 0.21
CA ILE A 88 1.78 13.58 0.65
C ILE A 88 0.74 13.70 1.76
N ALA A 89 0.93 14.63 2.71
CA ALA A 89 -0.05 14.88 3.76
C ALA A 89 -1.39 15.38 3.18
N GLU A 90 -1.35 16.34 2.25
CA GLU A 90 -2.53 16.82 1.52
C GLU A 90 -3.25 15.68 0.77
N LEU A 91 -2.50 14.87 0.02
CA LEU A 91 -3.06 13.75 -0.75
C LEU A 91 -3.69 12.68 0.14
N ARG A 92 -3.16 12.46 1.35
CA ARG A 92 -3.77 11.56 2.35
C ARG A 92 -5.12 12.05 2.84
N GLU A 93 -5.27 13.35 3.06
CA GLU A 93 -6.56 13.94 3.43
C GLU A 93 -7.56 13.84 2.26
N ARG A 94 -7.13 14.15 1.03
CA ARG A 94 -7.95 14.00 -0.17
C ARG A 94 -8.34 12.55 -0.42
N TYR A 95 -7.46 11.60 -0.10
CA TYR A 95 -7.74 10.17 -0.23
C TYR A 95 -8.97 9.72 0.57
N LEU A 96 -9.29 10.38 1.68
CA LEU A 96 -10.52 10.08 2.45
C LEU A 96 -11.81 10.33 1.65
N ASN A 97 -11.74 11.14 0.59
CA ASN A 97 -12.85 11.52 -0.28
C ASN A 97 -12.78 10.83 -1.65
N VAL A 98 -12.03 9.74 -1.82
CA VAL A 98 -12.01 9.00 -3.09
C VAL A 98 -13.33 8.27 -3.32
N SER A 99 -13.77 8.25 -4.57
CA SER A 99 -14.82 7.34 -5.05
C SER A 99 -14.25 6.37 -6.08
N ILE A 100 -14.77 5.15 -6.04
CA ILE A 100 -14.61 4.19 -7.14
C ILE A 100 -15.90 4.13 -7.96
N GLN A 101 -15.78 3.87 -9.26
CA GLN A 101 -16.90 3.74 -10.18
C GLN A 101 -17.47 2.32 -10.18
N ASP A 102 -16.61 1.30 -10.21
CA ASP A 102 -17.06 -0.09 -10.14
C ASP A 102 -17.46 -0.45 -8.71
N LYS A 103 -18.74 -0.78 -8.50
CA LYS A 103 -19.31 -1.20 -7.20
C LYS A 103 -19.43 -2.73 -7.08
N GLY A 104 -19.03 -3.45 -8.12
CA GLY A 104 -19.02 -4.89 -8.22
C GLY A 104 -18.09 -5.55 -7.20
N LYS A 105 -18.33 -6.83 -6.93
CA LYS A 105 -17.55 -7.64 -5.97
C LYS A 105 -16.53 -8.56 -6.63
N ARG A 106 -16.67 -8.83 -7.93
CA ARG A 106 -15.87 -9.82 -8.65
C ARG A 106 -14.86 -9.08 -9.52
N PHE A 107 -13.58 -9.35 -9.30
CA PHE A 107 -12.48 -8.81 -10.12
C PHE A 107 -12.55 -7.28 -10.31
N ASN A 108 -12.92 -6.57 -9.24
CA ASN A 108 -13.05 -5.13 -9.24
C ASN A 108 -11.65 -4.51 -9.09
N THR A 109 -11.01 -4.19 -10.22
CA THR A 109 -9.67 -3.59 -10.24
C THR A 109 -9.67 -2.14 -9.76
N ASP A 110 -10.79 -1.43 -9.90
CA ASP A 110 -10.95 -0.05 -9.42
C ASP A 110 -10.86 0.00 -7.88
N LEU A 111 -11.53 -0.93 -7.20
CA LEU A 111 -11.40 -1.14 -5.75
C LEU A 111 -9.98 -1.55 -5.35
N LEU A 112 -9.35 -2.45 -6.10
CA LEU A 112 -7.98 -2.89 -5.83
C LEU A 112 -7.00 -1.72 -5.92
N GLU A 113 -7.08 -0.91 -6.99
CA GLU A 113 -6.24 0.27 -7.16
C GLU A 113 -6.47 1.32 -6.07
N ALA A 114 -7.71 1.46 -5.59
CA ALA A 114 -8.03 2.33 -4.46
C ALA A 114 -7.35 1.86 -3.17
N ILE A 115 -7.38 0.56 -2.90
CA ILE A 115 -6.70 -0.05 -1.74
C ILE A 115 -5.19 0.09 -1.85
N GLU A 116 -4.62 -0.12 -3.04
CA GLU A 116 -3.17 0.00 -3.26
C GLU A 116 -2.64 1.43 -3.16
N LEU A 117 -3.49 2.45 -3.30
CA LEU A 117 -3.08 3.86 -3.25
C LEU A 117 -2.95 4.41 -1.82
N GLY A 118 -3.83 4.04 -0.88
CA GLY A 118 -3.93 4.72 0.42
C GLY A 118 -4.33 3.83 1.59
#